data_AF-A0A6P7U3C2-F1
#
_entry.id   AF-A0A6P7U3C2-F1
#
_cell.length_a   1.000
_cell.length_b   1.000
_cell.length_c   1.000
_cell.angle_alpha   90.00
_cell.angle_beta   90.00
_cell.angle_gamma   90.00
#
_symmetry.space_group_name_H-M   'P 1'
#
loop_
_entity.id
_entity.type
_entity.pdbx_description
1 polymer ?
#
loop_
_entity_poly.entity_id
_entity_poly.type
_entity_poly.pdbx_seq_one_letter_code
_entity_poly.pdbx_strand_id
1 'polypeptide(L)'
;VSIRFLGDLSRLPPDIQSLAEIIQQNTKSNCQNILNIAIAYTSRGDMLRATSRVISECSADALNENDMDRMLSTSDILKPDILLRTGGEHRFSDFLLWEVDLL
;
A
#
# COMPACT_ATOMS: atom_id res chain seq x y z
N VAL A 1 -13.53 12.74 -1.56
CA VAL A 1 -12.76 11.49 -1.51
C VAL A 1 -11.28 11.84 -1.40
N SER A 2 -10.53 11.24 -0.49
CA SER A 2 -9.05 11.30 -0.47
C SER A 2 -8.52 10.18 -1.36
N ILE A 3 -7.75 10.55 -2.38
CA ILE A 3 -7.18 9.59 -3.33
C ILE A 3 -5.71 9.41 -2.96
N ARG A 4 -5.30 8.16 -2.78
CA ARG A 4 -3.93 7.77 -2.42
C ARG A 4 -3.44 6.74 -3.44
N PHE A 5 -2.14 6.74 -3.70
CA PHE A 5 -1.52 5.78 -4.60
C PHE A 5 -0.59 4.85 -3.81
N LEU A 6 -0.76 3.54 -4.05
CA LEU A 6 0.10 2.50 -3.47
C LEU A 6 1.02 1.95 -4.57
N GLY A 7 2.25 1.62 -4.20
CA GLY A 7 3.24 1.03 -5.11
C GLY A 7 4.47 1.91 -5.32
N ASP A 8 5.30 1.50 -6.28
CA ASP A 8 6.53 2.21 -6.60
C ASP A 8 6.31 3.17 -7.78
N LEU A 9 5.86 4.38 -7.48
CA LEU A 9 5.57 5.40 -8.48
C LEU A 9 6.82 5.84 -9.26
N SER A 10 8.02 5.64 -8.72
CA SER A 10 9.26 5.99 -9.43
C SER A 10 9.45 5.19 -10.73
N ARG A 11 8.74 4.06 -10.86
CA ARG A 11 8.73 3.20 -12.06
C ARG A 11 7.80 3.71 -13.15
N LEU A 12 6.98 4.72 -12.88
CA LEU A 12 6.05 5.28 -13.84
C LEU A 12 6.71 6.42 -14.63
N PRO A 13 6.19 6.76 -15.82
CA PRO A 13 6.62 7.96 -16.54
C PRO A 13 6.51 9.24 -15.69
N PRO A 14 7.43 10.22 -15.82
CA PRO A 14 7.44 11.42 -14.97
C PRO A 14 6.14 12.22 -14.97
N ASP A 15 5.45 12.31 -16.11
CA ASP A 15 4.16 12.97 -16.24
C ASP A 15 3.08 12.30 -15.38
N ILE A 16 3.08 10.97 -15.30
CA ILE A 16 2.17 10.20 -14.44
C ILE A 16 2.52 10.38 -12.96
N GLN A 17 3.80 10.42 -12.61
CA GLN A 17 4.24 10.70 -11.24
C GLN A 17 3.73 12.08 -10.78
N SER A 18 3.93 13.12 -11.60
CA SER A 18 3.45 14.46 -11.31
C SER A 18 1.92 14.51 -11.18
N LEU A 19 1.19 13.80 -12.05
CA LEU A 19 -0.27 13.73 -11.96
C LEU A 19 -0.74 13.07 -10.66
N ALA A 20 -0.12 11.95 -10.26
CA ALA A 20 -0.43 11.25 -9.02
C ALA A 20 -0.20 12.15 -7.79
N GLU A 21 0.91 12.90 -7.78
CA GLU A 21 1.22 13.87 -6.73
C GLU A 21 0.16 14.99 -6.65
N ILE A 22 -0.19 15.60 -7.78
CA ILE A 22 -1.22 16.64 -7.85
C ILE A 22 -2.56 16.12 -7.30
N ILE A 23 -2.98 14.92 -7.70
CA ILE A 23 -4.23 14.31 -7.24
C ILE A 23 -4.22 14.07 -5.73
N GLN A 24 -3.12 13.51 -5.19
CA GLN A 24 -2.98 13.29 -3.74
C GLN A 24 -3.04 14.61 -2.98
N GLN A 25 -2.30 15.63 -3.41
CA GLN A 25 -2.26 16.93 -2.73
C GLN A 25 -3.62 17.62 -2.73
N ASN A 26 -4.34 17.57 -3.86
CA ASN A 26 -5.65 18.21 -4.00
C ASN A 26 -6.75 17.49 -3.22
N THR A 27 -6.54 16.22 -2.85
CA THR A 27 -7.58 15.40 -2.18
C THR A 27 -7.25 15.02 -0.74
N LYS A 28 -6.04 15.35 -0.23
CA LYS A 28 -5.57 14.94 1.10
C LYS A 28 -6.49 15.31 2.27
N SER A 29 -7.17 16.45 2.18
CA SER A 29 -8.04 16.94 3.27
C SER A 29 -9.41 16.26 3.33
N ASN A 30 -9.73 15.37 2.38
CA ASN A 30 -11.03 14.70 2.32
C ASN A 30 -11.06 13.42 3.17
N CYS A 31 -11.45 13.52 4.44
CA CYS A 31 -11.37 12.36 5.35
C CYS A 31 -12.58 11.40 5.32
N GLN A 32 -13.66 11.75 4.62
CA GLN A 32 -14.90 10.95 4.69
C GLN A 32 -14.81 9.62 3.93
N ASN A 33 -14.14 9.60 2.78
CA ASN A 33 -14.01 8.43 1.91
C ASN A 33 -12.58 8.37 1.38
N ILE A 34 -11.91 7.23 1.51
CA ILE A 34 -10.54 7.00 1.03
C ILE A 34 -10.59 6.05 -0.16
N LEU A 35 -9.92 6.40 -1.26
CA LEU A 35 -9.71 5.54 -2.41
C LEU A 35 -8.21 5.30 -2.59
N ASN A 36 -7.79 4.04 -2.42
CA ASN A 36 -6.41 3.62 -2.62
C ASN A 36 -6.28 3.00 -4.01
N ILE A 37 -5.41 3.58 -4.84
CA ILE A 37 -5.13 3.12 -6.20
C ILE A 37 -3.76 2.44 -6.19
N ALA A 38 -3.74 1.13 -6.31
CA ALA A 38 -2.51 0.36 -6.42
C ALA A 38 -2.00 0.37 -7.87
N ILE A 39 -0.87 1.02 -8.12
CA ILE A 39 -0.25 1.13 -9.46
C ILE A 39 1.27 0.92 -9.34
N ALA A 40 1.85 0.15 -10.27
CA ALA A 40 3.20 -0.37 -10.11
C ALA A 40 3.39 -1.06 -8.73
N TYR A 41 2.32 -1.68 -8.23
CA TYR A 41 2.22 -2.27 -6.91
C TYR A 41 2.34 -3.79 -6.98
N THR A 42 3.10 -4.34 -6.03
CA THR A 42 3.04 -5.74 -5.62
C THR A 42 3.16 -5.76 -4.10
N SER A 43 2.46 -6.69 -3.44
CA SER A 43 2.53 -6.83 -1.98
C SER A 43 3.95 -7.15 -1.53
N ARG A 44 4.65 -8.05 -2.24
CA ARG A 44 6.07 -8.33 -1.97
C ARG A 44 6.97 -7.11 -2.12
N GLY A 45 6.73 -6.27 -3.14
CA GLY A 45 7.49 -5.05 -3.34
C GLY A 45 7.27 -4.05 -2.20
N ASP A 46 6.04 -4.00 -1.68
CA ASP A 46 5.71 -3.14 -0.54
C ASP A 46 6.34 -3.65 0.76
N MET A 47 6.22 -4.96 1.03
CA MET A 47 6.90 -5.60 2.16
C MET A 47 8.42 -5.35 2.13
N LEU A 48 9.06 -5.46 0.95
CA LEU A 48 10.49 -5.20 0.83
C LEU A 48 10.87 -3.75 1.18
N ARG A 49 10.08 -2.77 0.72
CA ARG A 49 10.29 -1.36 1.08
C ARG A 49 10.05 -1.12 2.57
N ALA A 50 9.00 -1.72 3.14
CA ALA A 50 8.71 -1.65 4.57
C ALA A 50 9.84 -2.24 5.40
N THR A 51 10.35 -3.42 5.05
CA THR A 51 11.51 -4.05 5.71
C THR A 51 12.75 -3.16 5.66
N SER A 52 13.03 -2.52 4.52
CA SER A 52 14.15 -1.58 4.42
C SER A 52 14.02 -0.40 5.40
N ARG A 53 12.81 0.06 5.68
CA ARG A 53 12.54 1.12 6.67
C ARG A 53 12.68 0.61 8.10
N VAL A 54 12.10 -0.56 8.40
CA VAL A 54 12.19 -1.23 9.71
C VAL A 54 13.65 -1.42 10.14
N ILE A 55 14.53 -1.89 9.26
CA ILE A 55 15.94 -2.15 9.59
C ILE A 55 16.65 -0.87 10.07
N SER A 56 16.21 0.30 9.62
CA SER A 56 16.79 1.58 10.05
C SER A 56 16.25 2.09 11.40
N GLU A 57 15.11 1.57 11.86
CA GLU A 57 14.38 2.10 13.02
C GLU A 57 14.25 1.11 14.19
N CYS A 58 14.41 -0.20 13.96
CA CYS A 58 14.22 -1.24 14.96
C CYS A 58 15.35 -2.27 14.96
N SER A 59 15.72 -2.75 16.15
CA SER A 59 16.58 -3.93 16.28
C SER A 59 15.82 -5.17 15.79
N ALA A 60 16.53 -6.08 15.12
CA ALA A 60 15.96 -7.33 14.63
C ALA A 60 15.28 -8.15 15.75
N ASP A 61 15.83 -8.12 16.96
CA ASP A 61 15.32 -8.86 18.12
C ASP A 61 14.02 -8.28 18.71
N ALA A 62 13.68 -7.04 18.34
CA ALA A 62 12.49 -6.33 18.83
C ALA A 62 11.38 -6.20 17.77
N LEU A 63 11.67 -6.59 16.53
CA LEU A 63 10.75 -6.49 15.40
C LEU A 63 9.51 -7.37 15.62
N ASN A 64 8.32 -6.77 15.54
CA ASN A 64 7.05 -7.47 15.55
C ASN A 64 6.13 -7.02 14.40
N GLU A 65 4.97 -7.66 14.27
CA GLU A 65 4.00 -7.37 13.19
C GLU A 65 3.51 -5.91 13.20
N ASN A 66 3.33 -5.28 14.37
CA ASN A 66 2.90 -3.87 14.43
C ASN A 66 3.97 -2.91 13.87
N ASP A 67 5.26 -3.24 13.98
CA ASP A 67 6.31 -2.44 13.37
C ASP A 67 6.25 -2.54 11.84
N MET A 68 5.98 -3.73 11.32
CA MET A 68 5.75 -3.94 9.88
C MET A 68 4.50 -3.20 9.40
N ASP A 69 3.38 -3.30 10.13
CA ASP A 69 2.12 -2.58 9.83
C ASP A 69 2.35 -1.07 9.67
N ARG A 70 3.15 -0.47 10.55
CA ARG A 70 3.50 0.96 10.49
C ARG A 70 4.39 1.34 9.30
N MET A 71 5.12 0.39 8.72
CA MET A 71 6.10 0.67 7.67
C MET A 71 5.58 0.39 6.25
N LEU A 72 4.47 -0.32 6.12
CA LEU A 72 3.80 -0.56 4.85
C LEU A 72 3.18 0.71 4.27
N SER A 73 2.97 0.72 2.95
CA SER A 73 2.27 1.82 2.27
C SER A 73 0.81 1.94 2.70
N THR A 74 0.29 0.92 3.38
CA THR A 74 -1.08 0.79 3.88
C THR A 74 -1.23 1.10 5.37
N SER A 75 -0.17 1.59 6.04
CA SER A 75 -0.12 1.84 7.49
C SER A 75 -1.23 2.74 8.05
N ASP A 76 -1.83 3.59 7.23
CA ASP A 76 -2.91 4.50 7.60
C ASP A 76 -4.28 4.07 7.05
N ILE A 77 -4.41 2.77 6.72
CA ILE A 77 -5.59 2.16 6.11
C ILE A 77 -6.04 0.99 6.98
N LEU A 78 -7.36 0.83 7.10
CA LEU A 78 -7.94 -0.38 7.69
C LEU A 78 -7.72 -1.57 6.74
N LYS A 79 -7.44 -2.74 7.32
CA LYS A 79 -7.39 -4.00 6.57
C LYS A 79 -8.71 -4.22 5.81
N PRO A 80 -8.67 -4.78 4.60
CA PRO A 80 -9.88 -5.02 3.82
C PRO A 80 -10.73 -6.15 4.41
N ASP A 81 -12.00 -5.89 4.69
CA ASP A 81 -12.97 -6.93 5.11
C ASP A 81 -13.34 -7.88 3.95
N ILE A 82 -13.31 -7.36 2.72
CA ILE A 82 -13.73 -8.08 1.52
C ILE A 82 -12.70 -7.87 0.42
N LEU A 83 -12.21 -8.97 -0.15
CA LEU A 83 -11.43 -8.96 -1.37
C LEU A 83 -12.27 -9.48 -2.55
N LEU A 84 -12.53 -8.61 -3.53
CA LEU A 84 -13.23 -8.97 -4.75
C LEU A 84 -12.26 -9.07 -5.92
N ARG A 85 -12.32 -10.18 -6.66
CA ARG A 85 -11.57 -10.39 -7.90
C ARG A 85 -12.51 -10.78 -9.03
N THR A 86 -12.49 -10.00 -10.10
CA THR A 86 -13.23 -10.29 -11.34
C THR A 86 -12.38 -11.12 -12.31
N GLY A 87 -13.00 -11.68 -13.36
CA GLY A 87 -12.30 -12.38 -14.44
C GLY A 87 -12.14 -13.89 -14.27
N GLY A 88 -12.84 -14.51 -13.31
CA GLY A 88 -12.93 -15.97 -13.14
C GLY A 88 -11.72 -16.65 -12.47
N GLU A 89 -10.66 -15.91 -12.19
CA GLU A 89 -9.44 -16.44 -11.59
C GLU A 89 -9.50 -16.43 -10.05
N HIS A 90 -9.16 -17.55 -9.42
CA HIS A 90 -9.12 -17.70 -7.96
C HIS A 90 -7.68 -17.63 -7.42
N ARG A 91 -7.07 -16.44 -7.47
CA ARG A 91 -5.75 -16.17 -6.88
C ARG A 91 -5.62 -14.72 -6.43
N PHE A 92 -4.65 -14.42 -5.57
CA PHE A 92 -4.39 -13.04 -5.13
C PHE A 92 -3.60 -12.22 -6.16
N SER A 93 -2.75 -12.84 -6.97
CA SER A 93 -1.83 -12.13 -7.89
C SER A 93 -0.93 -11.09 -7.20
N ASP A 94 -0.38 -11.42 -6.03
CA ASP A 94 0.55 -10.53 -5.29
C ASP A 94 -0.11 -9.19 -4.89
N PHE A 95 -1.40 -9.24 -4.53
CA PHE A 95 -2.19 -8.08 -4.14
C PHE A 95 -2.57 -8.18 -2.66
N LEU A 96 -2.17 -7.18 -1.87
CA LEU A 96 -2.48 -7.01 -0.45
C LEU A 96 -2.25 -8.27 0.42
N LEU A 97 -1.18 -9.04 0.16
CA LEU A 97 -0.93 -10.32 0.84
C LEU A 97 -0.69 -10.18 2.35
N TRP A 98 -0.22 -9.01 2.81
CA TRP A 98 -0.02 -8.73 4.23
C TRP A 98 -1.32 -8.30 4.92
N GLU A 99 -2.13 -7.52 4.21
CA GLU A 99 -3.33 -6.90 4.74
C GLU A 99 -4.53 -7.86 4.77
N VAL A 100 -4.57 -8.84 3.86
CA VAL A 100 -5.65 -9.83 3.84
C VAL A 100 -5.46 -10.85 4.95
N ASP A 101 -6.40 -10.90 5.87
CA ASP A 101 -6.43 -11.96 6.88
C ASP A 101 -6.91 -13.26 6.20
N LEU A 102 -6.13 -14.33 6.37
CA LEU A 102 -6.52 -15.68 5.97
C LEU A 102 -7.39 -16.26 7.09
N LEU A 103 -8.69 -15.94 7.08
CA LEU A 103 -9.69 -16.68 7.87
C LEU A 103 -9.87 -18.10 7.32
#